data_AF-A0AAC9HU81-F1
#
_entry.id   AF-A0AAC9HU81-F1
#
_cell.length_a   1.000
_cell.length_b   1.000
_cell.length_c   1.000
_cell.angle_alpha   90.00
_cell.angle_beta   90.00
_cell.angle_gamma   90.00
#
_symmetry.space_group_name_H-M   'P 1'
#
loop_
_entity.id
_entity.type
_entity.pdbx_description
1 polymer ?
#
loop_
_entity_poly.entity_id
_entity_poly.type
_entity_poly.pdbx_seq_one_letter_code
_entity_poly.pdbx_strand_id
1 'polypeptide(L)'
;MNGIGALDHRHTGPRLLLVRYLPGLVGETARLVHVCPAPHEAEGIPEVLTAYCSERFERGDVELLEGMSGMPCTWCLLRSP
;
A
#
# COMPACT_ATOMS: atom_id res chain seq x y z
N MET A 1 22.22 32.32 -15.12
CA MET A 1 21.97 31.52 -13.91
C MET A 1 20.47 31.47 -13.71
N ASN A 2 19.77 30.54 -14.34
CA ASN A 2 18.32 30.37 -14.19
C ASN A 2 18.02 28.87 -14.10
N GLY A 3 17.69 28.41 -12.90
CA GLY A 3 17.33 27.03 -12.60
C GLY A 3 15.94 26.99 -11.97
N ILE A 4 14.93 27.09 -12.82
CA ILE A 4 13.63 26.41 -12.77
C ILE A 4 13.18 25.84 -11.40
N GLY A 5 12.23 26.57 -10.80
CA GLY A 5 11.03 26.08 -10.10
C GLY A 5 11.09 24.74 -9.39
N ALA A 6 11.16 24.80 -8.06
CA ALA A 6 10.76 23.70 -7.17
C ALA A 6 9.35 23.23 -7.57
N LEU A 7 9.24 21.97 -7.99
CA LEU A 7 7.96 21.34 -8.29
C LEU A 7 7.24 21.08 -6.97
N ASP A 8 6.31 21.96 -6.62
CA ASP A 8 5.29 21.76 -5.58
C ASP A 8 4.34 20.64 -6.04
N HIS A 9 4.73 19.38 -5.83
CA HIS A 9 3.86 18.23 -6.06
C HIS A 9 2.87 18.08 -4.90
N ARG A 10 1.89 18.99 -4.80
CA ARG A 10 0.69 18.72 -3.99
C ARG A 10 -0.06 17.56 -4.65
N HIS A 11 0.24 16.34 -4.21
CA HIS A 11 -0.48 15.16 -4.63
C HIS A 11 -1.88 15.19 -3.99
N THR A 12 -2.87 15.70 -4.72
CA THR A 12 -4.30 15.66 -4.35
C THR A 12 -4.91 14.25 -4.51
N GLY A 13 -4.08 13.23 -4.73
CA GLY A 13 -4.50 11.82 -4.78
C GLY A 13 -4.60 11.20 -3.39
N PRO A 14 -5.42 10.15 -3.22
CA PRO A 14 -5.50 9.43 -1.96
C PRO A 14 -4.14 8.81 -1.62
N ARG A 15 -3.73 8.94 -0.35
CA ARG A 15 -2.51 8.28 0.13
C ARG A 15 -2.71 6.76 0.08
N LEU A 16 -1.71 6.05 -0.44
CA LEU A 16 -1.73 4.61 -0.61
C LEU A 16 -0.71 3.96 0.31
N LEU A 17 -1.05 2.79 0.83
CA LEU A 17 -0.14 1.91 1.56
C LEU A 17 0.15 0.67 0.71
N LEU A 18 1.41 0.27 0.69
CA LEU A 18 1.85 -0.96 0.03
C LEU A 18 2.14 -1.98 1.11
N VAL A 19 1.43 -3.10 1.10
CA VAL A 19 1.54 -4.13 2.13
C VAL A 19 1.78 -5.51 1.53
N ARG A 20 2.43 -6.37 2.30
CA ARG A 20 2.64 -7.78 1.95
C ARG A 20 2.59 -8.60 3.23
N TYR A 21 2.10 -9.84 3.17
CA TYR A 21 2.14 -10.74 4.33
C TYR A 21 3.56 -10.86 4.93
N LEU A 22 3.70 -11.12 6.23
CA LEU A 22 4.98 -11.42 6.89
C LEU A 22 5.48 -12.84 6.60
N PRO A 23 6.80 -13.04 6.37
CA PRO A 23 7.40 -14.34 5.99
C PRO A 23 6.83 -15.52 6.77
N GLY A 24 6.44 -16.58 6.04
CA GLY A 24 5.91 -17.82 6.64
C GLY A 24 4.41 -17.85 6.90
N LEU A 25 3.67 -16.73 6.81
CA LEU A 25 2.21 -16.74 6.98
C LEU A 25 1.44 -17.29 5.77
N VAL A 26 1.97 -17.04 4.57
CA VAL A 26 1.45 -17.55 3.30
C VAL A 26 2.60 -18.09 2.45
N GLY A 27 2.29 -18.96 1.49
CA GLY A 27 3.28 -19.42 0.51
C GLY A 27 3.87 -18.26 -0.29
N GLU A 28 5.13 -18.36 -0.73
CA GLU A 28 5.85 -17.26 -1.39
C GLU A 28 5.14 -16.75 -2.65
N THR A 29 4.49 -17.64 -3.40
CA THR A 29 3.70 -17.28 -4.58
C THR A 29 2.47 -16.42 -4.26
N ALA A 30 1.98 -16.47 -3.02
CA ALA A 30 0.88 -15.69 -2.51
C ALA A 30 1.34 -14.41 -1.77
N ARG A 31 2.65 -14.19 -1.63
CA ARG A 31 3.23 -12.96 -1.02
C ARG A 31 3.22 -11.78 -1.99
N LEU A 32 2.07 -11.53 -2.59
CA LEU A 32 1.90 -10.40 -3.50
C LEU A 32 1.93 -9.08 -2.73
N VAL A 33 2.30 -8.01 -3.41
CA VAL A 33 2.15 -6.65 -2.90
C VAL A 33 0.72 -6.18 -3.13
N HIS A 34 0.03 -5.83 -2.04
CA HIS A 34 -1.32 -5.31 -2.05
C HIS A 34 -1.31 -3.80 -1.80
N VAL A 35 -2.23 -3.11 -2.45
CA VAL A 35 -2.44 -1.67 -2.29
C VAL A 35 -3.67 -1.47 -1.41
N CYS A 36 -3.50 -0.72 -0.32
CA CYS A 36 -4.56 -0.31 0.59
C CYS A 36 -4.73 1.22 0.56
N PRO A 37 -5.93 1.75 0.77
CA PRO A 37 -6.08 3.16 1.13
C PRO A 37 -5.39 3.41 2.48
N ALA A 38 -4.70 4.54 2.61
CA ALA A 38 -4.20 4.96 3.91
C ALA A 38 -5.39 5.33 4.81
N PRO A 39 -5.39 4.90 6.09
CA PRO A 39 -6.39 5.34 7.05
C PRO A 39 -6.29 6.86 7.24
N HIS A 40 -7.40 7.50 7.62
CA HIS A 40 -7.35 8.92 7.94
C HIS A 40 -6.49 9.14 9.19
N GLU A 41 -5.67 10.19 9.23
CA GLU A 41 -4.67 10.41 10.30
C GLU A 41 -5.30 10.42 11.71
N ALA A 42 -6.55 10.85 11.82
CA ALA A 42 -7.30 10.88 13.09
C ALA A 42 -7.77 9.50 13.60
N GLU A 43 -7.80 8.48 12.74
CA GLU A 43 -8.32 7.14 13.09
C GLU A 43 -7.26 6.24 13.74
N GLY A 44 -5.99 6.67 13.73
CA GLY A 44 -4.87 5.87 14.20
C GLY A 44 -4.58 4.65 13.30
N ILE A 45 -3.83 3.69 13.82
CA ILE A 45 -3.51 2.46 13.08
C ILE A 45 -4.70 1.50 13.22
N PRO A 46 -5.30 0.99 12.12
CA PRO A 46 -6.44 0.08 12.19
C PRO A 46 -6.04 -1.34 12.62
N GLU A 47 -6.98 -2.06 13.23
CA GLU A 47 -6.86 -3.50 13.54
C GLU A 47 -6.87 -4.36 12.28
N VAL A 48 -7.60 -3.92 11.24
CA VAL A 48 -7.71 -4.60 9.95
C VAL A 48 -7.48 -3.63 8.81
N LEU A 49 -6.60 -3.99 7.89
CA LEU A 49 -6.41 -3.30 6.62
C LEU A 49 -7.15 -4.05 5.51
N THR A 50 -7.89 -3.33 4.67
CA THR A 50 -8.55 -3.90 3.49
C THR A 50 -7.91 -3.35 2.23
N ALA A 51 -7.39 -4.23 1.38
CA ALA A 51 -6.82 -3.85 0.09
C ALA A 51 -7.90 -3.62 -0.98
N TYR A 52 -7.53 -2.95 -2.07
CA TYR A 52 -8.41 -2.76 -3.23
C TYR A 52 -8.86 -4.08 -3.90
N CYS A 53 -8.10 -5.15 -3.75
CA CYS A 53 -8.49 -6.51 -4.17
C CYS A 53 -9.49 -7.18 -3.22
N SER A 54 -9.94 -6.48 -2.17
CA SER A 54 -10.83 -6.94 -1.11
C SER A 54 -10.21 -7.92 -0.11
N GLU A 55 -8.89 -8.14 -0.18
CA GLU A 55 -8.17 -8.92 0.82
C GLU A 55 -8.11 -8.17 2.16
N ARG A 56 -8.23 -8.91 3.27
CA ARG A 56 -8.21 -8.36 4.63
C ARG A 56 -6.97 -8.85 5.35
N PHE A 57 -6.26 -7.92 5.99
CA PHE A 57 -5.06 -8.21 6.76
C PHE A 57 -5.27 -7.79 8.21
N GLU A 58 -5.06 -8.71 9.14
CA GLU A 58 -5.06 -8.37 10.56
C GLU A 58 -3.76 -7.64 10.91
N ARG A 59 -3.81 -6.85 11.99
CA ARG A 59 -2.63 -6.18 12.52
C ARG A 59 -1.56 -7.22 12.86
N GLY A 60 -0.38 -7.04 12.27
CA GLY A 60 0.76 -7.93 12.48
C GLY A 60 0.88 -9.03 11.42
N ASP A 61 -0.08 -9.19 10.52
CA ASP A 61 0.04 -10.15 9.41
C ASP A 61 0.88 -9.61 8.25
N VAL A 62 1.08 -8.30 8.18
CA VAL A 62 1.69 -7.64 7.04
C VAL A 62 2.85 -6.71 7.43
N GLU A 63 3.84 -6.62 6.53
CA GLU A 63 4.83 -5.56 6.50
C GLU A 63 4.34 -4.40 5.62
N LEU A 64 4.67 -3.18 6.02
CA LEU A 64 4.52 -1.98 5.19
C LEU A 64 5.78 -1.83 4.34
N LEU A 65 5.60 -1.60 3.05
CA LEU A 65 6.69 -1.41 2.09
C LEU A 65 6.86 0.07 1.77
N GLU A 66 8.11 0.53 1.69
CA GLU A 66 8.45 1.91 1.27
C GLU A 66 8.23 2.14 -0.24
N GLY A 67 8.06 1.06 -1.00
CA GLY A 67 7.85 1.09 -2.44
C GLY A 67 7.45 -0.28 -2.98
N MET A 68 7.15 -0.33 -4.27
CA MET A 68 6.78 -1.57 -4.96
C MET A 68 7.98 -2.52 -5.00
N SER A 69 7.92 -3.59 -4.20
CA SER A 69 8.99 -4.59 -4.10
C SER A 69 8.41 -6.01 -4.11
N GLY A 70 8.59 -6.71 -5.24
CA GLY A 70 7.98 -8.01 -5.52
C GLY A 70 6.83 -7.91 -6.52
N MET A 71 6.09 -9.01 -6.68
CA MET A 71 4.98 -9.07 -7.63
C MET A 71 3.73 -8.42 -7.03
N PRO A 72 3.12 -7.43 -7.69
CA PRO A 72 1.89 -6.84 -7.19
C PRO A 72 0.67 -7.72 -7.46
N CYS A 73 -0.32 -7.59 -6.59
CA CYS A 73 -1.64 -8.12 -6.83
C CYS A 73 -2.25 -7.40 -8.05
N THR A 74 -2.56 -8.15 -9.11
CA THR A 74 -3.13 -7.60 -10.34
C THR A 74 -4.44 -6.85 -10.08
N TRP A 75 -5.28 -7.35 -9.16
CA TRP A 75 -6.53 -6.69 -8.79
C TRP A 75 -6.30 -5.36 -8.07
N CYS A 76 -5.25 -5.25 -7.26
CA CYS A 76 -4.88 -3.98 -6.65
C CYS A 76 -4.46 -2.97 -7.71
N LEU A 77 -3.62 -3.36 -8.69
CA LEU A 77 -3.20 -2.46 -9.77
C LEU A 77 -4.38 -1.96 -10.62
N LEU A 78 -5.38 -2.83 -10.87
CA LEU A 78 -6.54 -2.48 -11.69
C LEU A 78 -7.55 -1.58 -10.97
N ARG A 79 -7.57 -1.61 -9.64
CA ARG A 79 -8.61 -0.95 -8.83
C ARG A 79 -8.09 0.21 -7.99
N SER A 80 -6.78 0.31 -7.78
CA SER A 80 -6.18 1.49 -7.16
C SER A 80 -6.34 2.70 -8.09
N PRO A 81 -6.63 3.88 -7.55
CA PRO A 81 -6.85 5.12 -8.31
C PRO A 81 -5.57 5.69 -8.93
#